data_AF-A0A1R4JR33-F1
#
_entry.id   AF-A0A1R4JR33-F1
#
_cell.length_a   1.000
_cell.length_b   1.000
_cell.length_c   1.000
_cell.angle_alpha   90.00
_cell.angle_beta   90.00
_cell.angle_gamma   90.00
#
_symmetry.space_group_name_H-M   'P 1'
#
loop_
_entity.id
_entity.type
_entity.pdbx_description
1 polymer ?
#
loop_
_entity_poly.entity_id
_entity_poly.type
_entity_poly.pdbx_seq_one_letter_code
_entity_poly.pdbx_strand_id
1 'polypeptide(L)'
;MVAMIAGLPGGMEWVILLIVALLLFGGSRLAGIGKGTGRAIREFKEETSGLRDGDKKAVESGAESVSRVEQKTEAEIQAERNL
;
A
#
# COMPACT_ATOMS: atom_id res chain seq x y z
N MET A 1 29.68 -21.29 18.60
CA MET A 1 30.97 -20.77 18.09
C MET A 1 30.90 -20.28 16.64
N VAL A 2 30.00 -20.82 15.78
CA VAL A 2 29.92 -20.49 14.34
C VAL A 2 29.30 -19.11 14.03
N ALA A 3 28.49 -18.54 14.93
CA ALA A 3 27.82 -17.25 14.71
C ALA A 3 28.74 -16.01 14.68
N MET A 4 30.02 -16.12 15.07
CA MET A 4 30.96 -14.99 15.04
C MET A 4 31.60 -14.72 13.67
N ILE A 5 31.36 -15.57 12.65
CA ILE A 5 32.03 -15.45 11.34
C ILE A 5 31.10 -14.83 10.27
N ALA A 6 29.78 -14.98 10.41
CA ALA A 6 28.82 -14.26 9.58
C ALA A 6 28.40 -13.02 10.36
N GLY A 7 29.00 -11.86 10.07
CA GLY A 7 28.83 -10.58 10.78
C GLY A 7 27.42 -9.95 10.77
N LEU A 8 26.37 -10.78 10.76
CA LEU A 8 25.00 -10.36 11.01
C LEU A 8 24.70 -10.58 12.50
N PRO A 9 24.45 -9.51 13.28
CA PRO A 9 23.94 -9.66 14.62
C PRO A 9 22.64 -10.46 14.56
N GLY A 10 22.56 -11.53 15.34
CA GLY A 10 21.34 -12.25 15.58
C GLY A 10 20.26 -11.34 16.18
N GLY A 11 19.00 -11.79 16.13
CA GLY A 11 17.86 -10.99 16.60
C GLY A 11 17.98 -10.52 18.05
N MET A 12 18.74 -11.22 18.90
CA MET A 12 18.97 -10.83 20.29
C MET A 12 19.83 -9.57 20.43
N GLU A 13 20.87 -9.40 19.60
CA GLU A 13 21.69 -8.19 19.63
C GLU A 13 20.89 -6.94 19.25
N TRP A 14 19.93 -7.06 18.32
CA TRP A 14 19.01 -5.96 17.99
C TRP A 14 18.17 -5.50 19.17
N VAL A 15 17.68 -6.45 19.99
CA VAL A 15 16.92 -6.13 21.21
C VAL A 15 17.81 -5.39 22.21
N ILE A 16 19.04 -5.84 22.41
CA ILE A 16 20.00 -5.17 23.31
C ILE A 16 20.31 -3.76 22.82
N LEU A 17 20.53 -3.55 21.51
CA LEU A 17 20.74 -2.23 20.93
C LEU A 17 19.53 -1.30 21.10
N LEU A 18 18.31 -1.83 20.95
CA LEU A 18 17.09 -1.05 21.21
C LEU A 18 17.00 -0.64 22.67
N ILE A 19 17.35 -1.52 23.62
CA ILE A 19 17.37 -1.19 25.04
C ILE A 19 18.41 -0.10 25.32
N VAL A 20 19.64 -0.23 24.80
CA VAL A 20 20.69 0.79 24.98
C VAL A 20 20.26 2.13 24.37
N ALA A 21 19.71 2.13 23.15
CA ALA A 21 19.18 3.34 22.52
C ALA A 21 18.06 3.97 23.37
N LEU A 22 17.17 3.15 23.95
CA LEU A 22 16.10 3.61 24.83
C LEU A 22 16.64 4.22 26.12
N LEU A 23 17.76 3.73 26.66
CA LEU A 23 18.42 4.31 27.82
C LEU A 23 19.10 5.66 27.50
N LEU A 24 19.74 5.78 26.34
CA LEU A 24 20.42 7.01 25.91
C LEU A 24 19.44 8.12 25.52
N PHE A 25 18.44 7.80 24.71
CA PHE A 25 17.47 8.77 24.21
C PHE A 25 16.25 8.91 25.12
N GLY A 26 15.94 7.90 25.94
CA GLY A 26 14.70 7.81 26.69
C GLY A 26 13.52 7.40 25.82
N GLY A 27 12.57 6.64 26.40
CA GLY A 27 11.34 6.25 25.70
C GLY A 27 10.48 7.44 25.26
N SER A 28 10.54 8.55 26.00
CA SER A 28 9.76 9.76 25.72
C SER A 28 10.18 10.47 24.43
N ARG A 29 11.49 10.52 24.11
CA ARG A 29 11.99 11.16 22.88
C ARG A 29 11.67 10.32 21.65
N LEU A 30 11.90 9.00 21.73
CA LEU A 30 11.55 8.06 20.66
C LEU A 30 10.04 8.04 20.39
N ALA A 31 9.23 8.00 21.44
CA ALA A 31 7.77 8.06 21.33
C ALA A 31 7.28 9.40 20.78
N GLY A 32 7.93 10.52 21.14
CA GLY A 32 7.63 11.84 20.60
C GLY A 32 7.81 11.91 19.09
N ILE A 33 8.97 11.46 18.59
CA ILE A 33 9.27 11.42 17.15
C ILE A 33 8.33 10.43 16.44
N GLY A 34 8.15 9.22 16.99
CA GLY A 34 7.27 8.21 16.41
C GLY A 34 5.81 8.67 16.28
N LYS A 35 5.29 9.41 17.28
CA LYS A 35 3.93 9.98 17.21
C LYS A 35 3.79 11.07 16.13
N GLY A 36 4.83 11.85 15.87
CA GLY A 36 4.84 12.86 14.81
C GLY A 36 4.95 12.23 13.43
N THR A 37 5.98 11.39 13.23
CA THR A 37 6.22 10.68 11.97
C THR A 37 5.05 9.75 11.61
N GLY A 38 4.46 9.07 12.59
CA GLY A 38 3.32 8.18 12.37
C GLY A 38 2.07 8.91 11.87
N ARG A 39 1.81 10.14 12.35
CA ARG A 39 0.72 10.98 11.83
C ARG A 39 1.01 11.44 10.41
N ALA A 40 2.22 11.91 10.14
CA ALA A 40 2.62 12.34 8.81
C ALA A 40 2.50 11.21 7.77
N ILE A 41 2.97 10.00 8.11
CA ILE A 41 2.82 8.82 7.23
C ILE A 41 1.35 8.47 7.01
N ARG A 42 0.51 8.60 8.04
CA ARG A 42 -0.92 8.31 7.94
C ARG A 42 -1.64 9.30 7.02
N GLU A 43 -1.44 10.59 7.22
CA GLU A 43 -2.00 11.65 6.36
C GLU A 43 -1.53 11.49 4.92
N PHE A 44 -0.23 11.26 4.72
CA PHE A 44 0.34 10.98 3.39
C PHE A 44 -0.32 9.77 2.72
N LYS A 45 -0.57 8.69 3.46
CA LYS A 45 -1.23 7.49 2.95
C LYS A 45 -2.70 7.76 2.61
N GLU A 46 -3.41 8.52 3.43
CA GLU A 46 -4.83 8.86 3.20
C GLU A 46 -4.98 9.73 1.95
N GLU A 47 -4.17 10.78 1.80
CA GLU A 47 -4.16 11.63 0.60
C GLU A 47 -3.76 10.85 -0.66
N THR A 48 -2.66 10.09 -0.59
CA THR A 48 -2.17 9.28 -1.72
C THR A 48 -3.14 8.16 -2.10
N SER A 49 -3.87 7.57 -1.13
CA SER A 49 -4.90 6.57 -1.42
C SER A 49 -6.12 7.19 -2.10
N GLY A 50 -6.52 8.40 -1.71
CA GLY A 50 -7.59 9.13 -2.39
C GLY A 50 -7.28 9.43 -3.85
N LEU A 51 -6.03 9.81 -4.15
CA LEU A 51 -5.52 9.95 -5.51
C LEU A 51 -5.56 8.62 -6.29
N ARG A 52 -5.13 7.52 -5.66
CA ARG A 52 -5.04 6.20 -6.30
C ARG A 52 -6.39 5.50 -6.50
N ASP A 53 -7.38 5.77 -5.66
CA ASP A 53 -8.74 5.22 -5.83
C ASP A 53 -9.57 5.99 -6.88
N GLY A 54 -9.19 7.24 -7.18
CA GLY A 54 -9.74 7.99 -8.32
C GLY A 54 -9.51 7.28 -9.67
N ASP A 55 -8.35 6.65 -9.85
CA ASP A 55 -8.03 5.89 -11.07
C ASP A 55 -8.78 4.55 -11.15
N LYS A 56 -8.97 3.84 -10.03
CA LYS A 56 -9.65 2.53 -10.03
C LYS A 56 -11.14 2.64 -10.36
N LYS A 57 -11.80 3.72 -9.90
CA LYS A 57 -13.21 3.97 -10.16
C LYS A 57 -13.47 4.31 -11.64
N ALA A 58 -12.49 4.87 -12.33
CA ALA A 58 -12.55 5.10 -13.78
C ALA A 58 -12.43 3.79 -14.59
N VAL A 59 -11.63 2.83 -14.12
CA VAL A 59 -11.46 1.52 -14.78
C VAL A 59 -12.71 0.65 -14.67
N GLU A 60 -13.39 0.61 -13.51
CA GLU A 60 -14.65 -0.14 -13.36
C GLU A 60 -15.80 0.47 -14.18
N SER A 61 -15.90 1.81 -14.23
CA SER A 61 -16.96 2.48 -15.01
C SER A 61 -16.75 2.37 -16.53
N GLY A 62 -15.50 2.25 -16.99
CA GLY A 62 -15.15 2.03 -18.40
C GLY A 62 -15.41 0.59 -18.86
N ALA A 63 -15.16 -0.40 -18.00
CA ALA A 63 -15.40 -1.81 -18.32
C ALA A 63 -16.90 -2.14 -18.50
N GLU A 64 -17.78 -1.53 -17.71
CA GLU A 64 -19.24 -1.75 -17.84
C GLU A 64 -19.83 -1.10 -19.11
N SER A 65 -19.25 0.02 -19.56
CA SER A 65 -19.73 0.75 -20.74
C SER A 65 -19.25 0.12 -22.05
N VAL A 66 -18.07 -0.49 -22.09
CA VAL A 66 -17.59 -1.25 -23.27
C VAL A 66 -18.41 -2.53 -23.47
N SER A 67 -18.74 -3.25 -22.40
CA SER A 67 -19.54 -4.49 -22.48
C SER A 67 -20.97 -4.26 -22.97
N ARG A 68 -21.60 -3.13 -22.62
CA ARG A 68 -22.97 -2.79 -23.05
C ARG A 68 -23.03 -2.31 -24.52
N VAL A 69 -21.92 -1.79 -25.06
CA VAL A 69 -21.82 -1.39 -26.47
C VAL A 69 -21.61 -2.61 -27.37
N GLU A 70 -20.75 -3.55 -27.00
CA GLU A 70 -20.55 -4.81 -27.76
C GLU A 70 -21.85 -5.62 -27.87
N GLN A 71 -22.60 -5.78 -26.76
CA GLN A 71 -23.86 -6.54 -26.78
C GLN A 71 -24.96 -5.91 -27.65
N LYS A 72 -24.99 -4.57 -27.76
CA LYS A 72 -25.97 -3.88 -28.60
C LYS A 72 -25.61 -4.00 -30.08
N THR A 73 -24.31 -3.93 -30.40
CA THR A 73 -23.81 -4.07 -31.77
C THR A 73 -23.95 -5.50 -32.29
N GLU A 74 -23.71 -6.52 -31.46
CA GLU A 74 -23.92 -7.92 -31.87
C GLU A 74 -25.40 -8.29 -32.07
N ALA A 75 -26.31 -7.65 -31.31
CA ALA A 75 -27.75 -7.83 -31.48
C ALA A 75 -28.30 -7.18 -32.76
N GLU A 76 -27.82 -5.99 -33.15
CA GLU A 76 -28.19 -5.35 -34.42
C GLU A 76 -27.65 -6.12 -35.64
N ILE A 77 -26.39 -6.58 -35.59
CA ILE A 77 -25.75 -7.31 -36.70
C ILE A 77 -26.37 -8.71 -36.91
N GLN A 78 -26.94 -9.34 -35.87
CA GLN A 78 -27.66 -10.62 -36.01
C GLN A 78 -29.10 -10.47 -36.49
N ALA A 79 -29.75 -9.32 -36.24
CA ALA A 79 -31.10 -9.05 -36.70
C ALA A 79 -31.15 -8.76 -38.22
N GLU A 80 -30.15 -8.07 -38.77
CA GLU A 80 -30.07 -7.80 -40.21
C GLU A 80 -29.66 -9.01 -41.05
N ARG A 81 -28.99 -10.01 -40.45
CA ARG A 81 -28.50 -11.19 -41.18
C ARG A 81 -29.56 -12.29 -41.38
N ASN A 82 -30.69 -12.22 -40.67
CA ASN A 82 -31.78 -13.19 -40.74
C ASN A 82 -33.05 -12.63 -41.44
N LEU A 83 -32.92 -11.48 -42.11
CA LEU A 83 -33.93 -10.83 -42.94
C LEU A 83 -33.50 -10.91 -44.41
#